data_AF-A0A183BKV9-F1
#
_entry.id   AF-A0A183BKV9-F1
#
_cell.length_a   1.000
_cell.length_b   1.000
_cell.length_c   1.000
_cell.angle_alpha   90.00
_cell.angle_beta   90.00
_cell.angle_gamma   90.00
#
_symmetry.space_group_name_H-M   'P 1'
#
loop_
_entity.id
_entity.type
_entity.pdbx_description
1 polymer ?
#
loop_
_entity_poly.entity_id
_entity_poly.type
_entity_poly.pdbx_seq_one_letter_code
_entity_poly.pdbx_strand_id
1 'polypeptide(L)' 'MSRPTLMAVAMFIGVLLVMFNPSMEVSPPTYLGICEWRECVGEKPAGSHMMICLPEERPENCLQESWDQLTELNELEPC' A
#
# COMPACT_ATOMS: atom_id res chain seq x y z
N MET A 1 40.92 -24.38 -16.07
CA MET A 1 39.78 -23.96 -16.90
C MET A 1 38.94 -22.92 -16.18
N SER A 2 39.05 -21.70 -16.67
CA SER A 2 38.17 -20.53 -16.58
C SER A 2 36.93 -20.61 -15.66
N ARG A 3 37.12 -20.41 -14.35
CA ARG A 3 36.07 -20.03 -13.37
C ARG A 3 35.21 -18.80 -13.76
N PRO A 4 35.60 -17.86 -14.66
CA PRO A 4 34.70 -16.79 -15.12
C PRO A 4 33.40 -17.26 -15.80
N THR A 5 33.39 -18.39 -16.52
CA THR A 5 32.17 -18.82 -17.23
C THR A 5 31.08 -19.28 -16.28
N LEU A 6 31.43 -19.99 -15.20
CA LEU A 6 30.48 -20.43 -14.17
C LEU A 6 29.90 -19.23 -13.40
N MET A 7 30.75 -18.25 -13.07
CA MET A 7 30.34 -17.01 -12.41
C MET A 7 29.41 -16.18 -13.30
N ALA A 8 29.73 -16.06 -14.59
CA ALA A 8 28.89 -15.36 -15.55
C ALA A 8 27.51 -16.02 -15.69
N VAL A 9 27.47 -17.35 -15.80
CA VAL A 9 26.19 -18.11 -15.90
C VAL A 9 25.33 -17.90 -14.64
N ALA A 10 25.93 -17.94 -13.45
CA ALA A 10 25.21 -17.67 -12.21
C ALA A 10 24.65 -16.24 -12.15
N MET A 11 25.40 -15.24 -12.66
CA MET A 11 24.92 -13.86 -12.77
C MET A 11 23.77 -13.73 -13.76
N PHE A 12 23.87 -14.33 -14.95
CA PHE A 12 22.78 -14.30 -15.94
C PHE A 12 21.51 -14.96 -15.40
N ILE A 13 21.62 -16.09 -14.71
CA ILE A 13 20.48 -16.75 -14.07
C ILE A 13 19.89 -15.87 -12.97
N GLY A 14 20.71 -15.25 -12.13
CA GLY A 14 20.25 -14.32 -11.09
C GLY A 14 19.51 -13.10 -11.67
N VAL A 15 20.06 -12.49 -12.73
CA VAL A 15 19.42 -11.35 -13.43
C VAL A 15 18.11 -11.77 -14.09
N LEU A 16 18.06 -12.95 -14.72
CA LEU A 16 16.83 -13.49 -15.29
C LEU A 16 15.77 -13.73 -14.21
N LEU A 17 16.12 -14.30 -13.05
CA LEU A 17 15.17 -14.53 -11.95
C LEU A 17 14.59 -13.23 -11.36
N VAL A 18 15.37 -12.15 -11.34
CA VAL A 18 14.91 -10.83 -10.84
C VAL A 18 13.99 -10.14 -11.86
N MET A 19 14.31 -10.20 -13.16
CA MET A 19 13.48 -9.61 -14.22
C MET A 19 12.18 -10.38 -14.47
N PHE A 20 12.13 -11.67 -14.13
CA PHE A 20 10.93 -12.52 -14.17
C PHE A 20 10.11 -12.51 -12.87
N ASN A 21 10.40 -11.64 -11.89
CA ASN A 21 9.45 -11.38 -10.80
C ASN A 21 8.35 -10.45 -11.35
N PRO A 22 7.13 -10.96 -11.60
CA PRO A 22 6.06 -10.09 -12.05
C PRO A 22 5.78 -9.10 -10.93
N SER A 23 5.90 -7.82 -11.28
CA SER A 23 5.12 -6.70 -10.79
C SER A 23 4.41 -6.94 -9.46
N MET A 24 4.89 -6.29 -8.40
CA MET A 24 3.96 -5.86 -7.37
C MET A 24 2.96 -4.95 -8.08
N GLU A 25 1.81 -5.50 -8.47
CA GLU A 25 0.67 -4.71 -8.93
C GLU A 25 0.18 -3.94 -7.72
N VAL A 26 0.85 -2.81 -7.43
CA VAL A 26 0.42 -1.86 -6.41
C VAL A 26 -0.74 -1.11 -7.04
N SER A 27 -1.94 -1.68 -6.95
CA SER A 27 -3.15 -0.93 -7.16
C SER A 27 -3.21 0.17 -6.11
N PRO A 28 -3.67 1.38 -6.47
CA PRO A 28 -3.95 2.39 -5.46
C PRO A 28 -4.96 1.82 -4.44
N PRO A 29 -4.90 2.25 -3.17
CA PRO A 29 -5.90 1.89 -2.19
C PRO A 29 -7.31 2.23 -2.68
N THR A 30 -8.28 1.37 -2.38
CA THR A 30 -9.67 1.50 -2.85
C THR A 30 -10.33 2.73 -2.25
N TYR A 31 -10.01 3.08 -1.00
CA TYR A 31 -10.58 4.23 -0.32
C TYR A 31 -10.34 5.58 -1.03
N LEU A 32 -9.33 5.67 -1.89
CA LEU A 32 -9.07 6.87 -2.69
C LEU A 32 -10.19 7.20 -3.68
N GLY A 33 -11.06 6.22 -4.00
CA GLY A 33 -12.24 6.39 -4.84
C GLY A 33 -13.49 6.85 -4.08
N ILE A 34 -13.49 6.86 -2.74
CA ILE A 34 -14.65 7.27 -1.94
C ILE A 34 -14.76 8.79 -1.93
N CYS A 35 -15.99 9.30 -2.08
CA CYS A 35 -16.25 10.74 -2.04
C CYS A 35 -15.84 11.33 -0.68
N GLU A 36 -15.12 12.45 -0.67
CA GLU A 36 -14.73 13.18 0.56
C GLU A 36 -14.07 12.33 1.66
N TRP A 37 -13.40 11.23 1.29
CA TRP A 37 -12.77 10.29 2.23
C TRP A 37 -11.81 10.95 3.22
N ARG A 38 -11.16 12.06 2.82
CA ARG A 38 -10.22 12.81 3.65
C ARG A 38 -10.84 13.39 4.91
N GLU A 39 -12.14 13.67 4.90
CA GLU A 39 -12.84 14.21 6.08
C GLU A 39 -13.19 13.13 7.11
N CYS A 40 -13.08 11.87 6.70
CA CYS A 40 -13.43 10.69 7.46
C CYS A 40 -12.21 9.98 8.07
N VAL A 41 -10.99 10.36 7.70
CA VAL A 41 -9.75 9.68 8.13
C VAL A 41 -8.89 10.58 8.99
N GLY A 42 -8.06 9.96 9.83
CA GLY A 42 -7.02 10.63 10.59
C GLY A 42 -5.63 10.40 10.00
N GLU A 43 -4.64 11.08 10.58
CA GLU A 43 -3.23 10.84 10.33
C GLU A 43 -2.53 10.51 11.66
N LYS A 44 -1.70 9.46 11.67
CA LYS A 44 -0.86 9.12 12.82
C LYS A 44 0.61 8.98 12.42
N PRO A 45 1.57 9.29 13.32
CA PRO A 45 2.98 9.11 13.02
C PRO A 45 3.35 7.62 12.91
N ALA A 46 3.99 7.26 11.80
CA ALA A 46 4.51 5.94 11.49
C ALA A 46 6.04 6.01 11.32
N GLY A 47 6.75 6.25 12.44
CA GLY A 47 8.20 6.45 12.43
C GLY A 47 8.59 7.77 11.77
N SER A 48 9.08 7.74 10.54
CA SER A 48 9.56 8.93 9.80
C SER A 48 8.54 9.54 8.83
N HIS A 49 7.32 9.00 8.76
CA HIS A 49 6.24 9.48 7.90
C HIS A 49 4.91 9.51 8.65
N MET A 50 3.90 10.16 8.07
CA MET A 50 2.52 10.08 8.55
C MET A 50 1.80 8.99 7.76
N MET A 51 0.98 8.19 8.44
CA MET A 51 0.10 7.21 7.82
C MET A 51 -1.35 7.63 8.01
N ILE A 52 -2.18 7.33 7.01
CA ILE A 52 -3.63 7.47 7.12
C ILE A 52 -4.16 6.36 8.03
N CYS A 53 -5.11 6.70 8.89
CA CYS A 53 -5.76 5.76 9.80
C CYS A 53 -7.27 6.04 9.89
N LEU A 54 -8.03 5.06 10.34
CA LEU A 54 -9.46 5.16 10.56
C LEU A 54 -9.73 5.57 12.03
N PRO A 55 -10.40 6.72 12.28
CA PRO A 55 -10.78 7.14 13.64
C PRO A 55 -11.70 6.13 14.34
N GLU A 56 -11.77 6.17 15.67
CA GLU A 56 -12.68 5.31 16.46
C GLU A 56 -14.16 5.69 16.25
N GLU A 57 -14.44 6.98 16.06
CA GLU A 57 -15.78 7.51 15.83
C GLU A 57 -15.81 8.37 14.55
N ARG A 58 -16.97 8.40 13.87
CA ARG A 58 -17.16 9.20 12.65
C ARG A 58 -16.98 10.69 12.97
N PRO A 59 -16.05 11.41 12.29
CA PRO A 59 -15.91 12.85 12.44
C PRO A 59 -17.18 13.62 12.01
N GLU A 60 -17.45 14.79 12.61
CA GLU A 60 -18.66 15.57 12.29
C GLU A 60 -18.78 15.93 10.81
N ASN A 61 -17.66 16.29 10.17
CA ASN A 61 -17.61 16.72 8.77
C ASN A 61 -17.71 15.54 7.78
N CYS A 62 -17.43 14.31 8.23
CA CYS A 62 -17.47 13.13 7.38
C CYS A 62 -18.91 12.76 6.98
N LEU A 63 -19.17 12.66 5.68
CA LEU A 63 -20.45 12.14 5.17
C LEU A 63 -20.70 10.71 5.68
N GLN A 64 -21.94 10.44 6.12
CA GLN A 64 -22.32 9.12 6.62
C GLN A 64 -22.09 8.02 5.58
N GLU A 65 -22.47 8.28 4.32
CA GLU A 65 -22.27 7.33 3.22
C GLU A 65 -20.79 7.01 2.98
N SER A 66 -19.91 8.01 3.07
CA SER A 66 -18.46 7.81 2.93
C SER A 66 -17.87 7.04 4.11
N TRP A 67 -18.36 7.30 5.32
CA TRP A 67 -17.98 6.55 6.52
C TRP A 67 -18.36 5.07 6.43
N ASP A 68 -19.58 4.79 5.97
CA ASP A 68 -20.08 3.43 5.83
C ASP A 68 -19.23 2.66 4.79
N GLN A 69 -18.89 3.30 3.66
CA GLN A 69 -18.00 2.70 2.65
C GLN A 69 -16.57 2.47 3.19
N LEU A 70 -16.01 3.43 3.92
CA LEU A 70 -14.65 3.33 4.48
C LEU A 70 -14.53 2.21 5.51
N THR A 71 -15.52 2.08 6.38
CA THR A 71 -15.55 1.05 7.43
C THR A 71 -15.78 -0.35 6.85
N GLU A 72 -16.52 -0.49 5.75
CA GLU A 72 -16.71 -1.77 5.05
C GLU A 72 -15.45 -2.25 4.31
N LEU A 73 -14.63 -1.34 3.77
CA LEU A 73 -13.40 -1.68 3.05
C LEU A 73 -12.35 -2.36 3.92
N ASN A 74 -12.28 -2.01 5.21
CA ASN A 74 -11.32 -2.54 6.17
C ASN A 74 -9.84 -2.47 5.69
N GLU A 75 -9.52 -1.48 4.84
CA GLU A 75 -8.18 -1.22 4.31
C GLU A 75 -7.32 -0.34 5.23
N LEU A 76 -7.97 0.39 6.16
CA LEU A 76 -7.32 1.36 7.03
C LEU A 76 -7.16 0.80 8.45
N GLU A 77 -5.97 0.96 9.02
CA GLU A 77 -5.73 0.64 10.42
C GLU A 77 -6.37 1.68 11.35
N PRO A 78 -6.82 1.30 12.56
CA PRO A 78 -7.34 2.25 13.53
C PRO A 78 -6.29 3.29 13.92
N CYS A 79 -6.73 4.53 14.11
CA CYS A 79 -5.99 5.55 14.84
C CYS A 79 -5.91 5.14 16.33
#